data_AF-A0A946BDT3-F1
#
_entry.id   AF-A0A946BDT3-F1
#
_cell.length_a   1.000
_cell.length_b   1.000
_cell.length_c   1.000
_cell.angle_alpha   90.00
_cell.angle_beta   90.00
_cell.angle_gamma   90.00
#
_symmetry.space_group_name_H-M   'P 1'
#
loop_
_entity.id
_entity.type
_entity.pdbx_description
1 polymer ?
#
loop_
_entity_poly.entity_id
_entity_poly.type
_entity_poly.pdbx_seq_one_letter_code
_entity_poly.pdbx_strand_id
1 'polypeptide(L)'
;CSFINRLLKGIEVNKETLALDVIRQVGAGGEFLTHPHTMKHFNNEQWDAALGTRIRREAWEQEGSKDIQAKAKDRLKEILATHKPKPLEPDVQRKLREIVEKAEM
;
A
#
# COMPACT_ATOMS: atom_id res chain seq x y z
N CYS A 1 5.75 -6.40 4.57
CA CYS A 1 5.03 -5.47 5.46
C CYS A 1 5.20 -4.05 4.94
N SER A 2 4.18 -3.45 4.31
CA SER A 2 4.34 -2.15 3.61
C SER A 2 4.62 -0.98 4.56
N PHE A 3 4.07 -1.01 5.78
CA PHE A 3 4.32 0.02 6.78
C PHE A 3 5.79 0.08 7.22
N ILE A 4 6.39 -1.08 7.53
CA ILE A 4 7.81 -1.15 7.87
C ILE A 4 8.67 -0.61 6.73
N ASN A 5 8.35 -0.94 5.48
CA ASN A 5 9.05 -0.38 4.32
C ASN A 5 8.94 1.14 4.24
N ARG A 6 7.78 1.74 4.58
CA ARG A 6 7.63 3.21 4.68
C ARG A 6 8.53 3.80 5.76
N LEU A 7 8.58 3.18 6.94
CA LEU A 7 9.44 3.63 8.03
C LEU A 7 10.92 3.56 7.65
N LEU A 8 11.34 2.48 7.01
CA LEU A 8 12.73 2.27 6.57
C LEU A 8 13.19 3.26 5.48
N LYS A 9 12.27 3.87 4.72
CA LYS A 9 12.61 4.98 3.80
C LYS A 9 13.14 6.21 4.53
N GLY A 10 12.87 6.34 5.83
CA GLY A 10 13.30 7.49 6.63
C GLY A 10 12.56 8.78 6.28
N ILE A 11 13.17 9.90 6.66
CA ILE A 11 12.68 11.26 6.43
C ILE A 11 13.69 11.96 5.52
N GLU A 12 13.27 12.32 4.32
CA GLU A 12 14.09 13.11 3.42
C GLU A 12 14.09 14.57 3.85
N VAL A 13 15.28 15.14 4.09
CA VAL A 13 15.43 16.54 4.53
C VAL A 13 16.18 17.33 3.48
N ASN A 14 15.44 18.15 2.73
CA ASN A 14 15.98 19.08 1.74
C ASN A 14 15.09 20.34 1.66
N LYS A 15 15.45 21.32 0.82
CA LYS A 15 14.69 22.59 0.71
C LYS A 15 13.21 22.37 0.34
N GLU A 16 12.92 21.41 -0.53
CA GLU A 16 11.56 21.07 -0.98
C GLU A 16 10.75 20.40 0.13
N THR A 17 11.33 19.40 0.82
CA THR A 17 10.62 18.62 1.86
C THR A 17 10.44 19.37 3.16
N LEU A 18 11.28 20.38 3.43
CA LEU A 18 11.10 21.31 4.55
C LEU A 18 9.92 22.26 4.35
N ALA A 19 9.49 22.49 3.10
CA ALA A 19 8.32 23.29 2.73
C ALA A 19 8.24 24.70 3.37
N LEU A 20 9.38 25.32 3.71
CA LEU A 20 9.41 26.62 4.40
C LEU A 20 8.77 27.75 3.60
N ASP A 21 8.94 27.73 2.28
CA ASP A 21 8.35 28.73 1.39
C ASP A 21 6.81 28.59 1.35
N VAL A 22 6.30 27.36 1.39
CA VAL A 22 4.86 27.07 1.47
C VAL A 22 4.28 27.55 2.79
N ILE A 23 4.95 27.25 3.92
CA ILE A 23 4.51 27.70 5.25
C ILE A 23 4.41 29.23 5.31
N ARG A 24 5.39 29.94 4.75
CA ARG A 24 5.38 31.40 4.66
C ARG A 24 4.26 31.94 3.76
N GLN A 25 4.02 31.29 2.63
CA GLN A 25 2.99 31.69 1.67
C GLN A 25 1.58 31.51 2.24
N VAL A 26 1.32 30.38 2.90
CA VAL A 26 -0.01 30.08 3.47
C VAL A 26 -0.30 30.97 4.68
N GLY A 27 0.70 31.20 5.53
CA GLY A 27 0.57 32.10 6.69
C GLY A 27 -0.39 31.58 7.77
N ALA A 28 -0.63 32.42 8.78
CA ALA A 28 -1.47 32.07 9.92
C ALA A 28 -2.96 32.00 9.51
N GLY A 29 -3.64 30.91 9.91
CA GLY A 29 -5.05 30.69 9.58
C GLY A 29 -5.32 30.24 8.14
N GLY A 30 -4.28 30.07 7.31
CA GLY A 30 -4.39 29.52 5.97
C GLY A 30 -4.56 27.99 5.96
N GLU A 31 -4.77 27.43 4.77
CA GLU A 31 -4.94 26.00 4.54
C GLU A 31 -3.88 25.46 3.58
N PHE A 32 -3.56 24.17 3.70
CA PHE A 32 -2.54 23.51 2.88
C PHE A 32 -3.13 22.45 1.94
N LEU A 33 -4.42 22.10 2.06
CA LEU A 33 -4.99 20.95 1.36
C LEU A 33 -5.04 21.19 -0.15
N THR A 34 -5.31 22.42 -0.57
CA THR A 34 -5.40 22.77 -2.00
C THR A 34 -4.08 23.25 -2.59
N HIS A 35 -3.02 23.37 -1.77
CA HIS A 35 -1.74 23.88 -2.23
C HIS A 35 -1.05 22.91 -3.21
N PRO A 36 -0.44 23.39 -4.32
CA PRO A 36 0.22 22.53 -5.30
C PRO A 36 1.32 21.63 -4.72
N HIS A 37 2.04 22.11 -3.70
CA HIS A 37 3.05 21.32 -2.99
C HIS A 37 2.43 20.09 -2.32
N THR A 38 1.31 20.25 -1.62
CA THR A 38 0.58 19.13 -1.01
C THR A 38 0.15 18.12 -2.06
N MET A 39 -0.46 18.58 -3.16
CA MET A 39 -0.90 17.69 -4.25
C MET A 39 0.25 16.88 -4.87
N LYS A 40 1.43 17.50 -5.01
CA LYS A 40 2.64 16.87 -5.55
C LYS A 40 3.20 15.78 -4.63
N HIS A 41 3.18 16.00 -3.31
CA HIS A 41 3.85 15.12 -2.33
C HIS A 41 2.91 14.14 -1.63
N PHE A 42 1.60 14.39 -1.62
CA PHE A 42 0.62 13.61 -0.86
C PHE A 42 0.73 12.09 -1.10
N ASN A 43 0.73 11.65 -2.36
CA ASN A 43 0.77 10.24 -2.72
C ASN A 43 2.09 9.53 -2.35
N ASN A 44 3.18 10.28 -2.24
CA ASN A 44 4.51 9.72 -1.97
C ASN A 44 4.81 9.68 -0.46
N GLU A 45 4.36 10.70 0.27
CA GLU A 45 4.65 10.84 1.69
C GLU A 45 3.64 10.12 2.58
N GLN A 46 2.36 10.08 2.19
CA GLN A 46 1.34 9.39 2.97
C GLN A 46 1.40 7.88 2.77
N TRP A 47 1.43 7.14 3.87
CA TRP A 47 1.19 5.71 3.81
C TRP A 47 -0.30 5.41 3.96
N ASP A 48 -0.84 4.79 2.91
CA ASP A 48 -2.19 4.24 2.90
C ASP A 48 -2.17 2.74 3.17
N ALA A 49 -3.03 2.32 4.10
CA ALA A 49 -3.05 0.96 4.59
C ALA A 49 -3.96 0.10 3.71
N ALA A 50 -3.42 -0.97 3.13
CA ALA A 50 -4.21 -1.85 2.24
C ALA A 50 -5.43 -2.51 2.90
N LEU A 51 -5.40 -2.73 4.22
CA LEU A 51 -6.50 -3.36 4.98
C LEU A 51 -7.10 -2.44 6.05
N GLY A 52 -6.30 -1.55 6.64
CA GLY A 52 -6.76 -0.59 7.63
C GLY A 52 -7.85 0.32 7.06
N THR A 53 -8.68 0.89 7.92
CA THR A 53 -9.70 1.86 7.50
C THR A 53 -9.52 3.16 8.27
N ARG A 54 -9.72 4.29 7.57
CA ARG A 54 -9.74 5.64 8.14
C ARG A 54 -11.07 6.36 7.88
N ILE A 55 -12.08 5.62 7.42
CA ILE A 55 -13.42 6.18 7.18
C ILE A 55 -14.08 6.50 8.54
N ARG A 56 -15.04 7.42 8.51
CA ARG A 56 -15.85 7.76 9.69
C ARG A 56 -16.64 6.54 10.16
N ARG A 57 -16.90 6.48 11.46
CA ARG A 57 -17.58 5.34 12.10
C ARG A 57 -18.92 5.03 11.46
N GLU A 58 -19.73 6.05 11.17
CA GLU A 58 -21.06 5.88 10.59
C GLU A 58 -20.99 5.23 9.20
N ALA A 59 -19.99 5.62 8.39
CA ALA A 59 -19.77 5.03 7.07
C ALA A 59 -19.27 3.57 7.19
N TRP A 60 -18.37 3.29 8.14
CA TRP A 60 -17.93 1.92 8.43
C TRP A 60 -19.07 1.02 8.88
N GLU A 61 -19.98 1.55 9.70
CA GLU A 61 -21.17 0.81 10.14
C GLU A 61 -22.13 0.52 8.98
N GLN A 62 -22.33 1.49 8.07
CA GLN A 62 -23.11 1.30 6.84
C GLN A 62 -22.48 0.29 5.88
N GLU A 63 -21.15 0.19 5.84
CA GLU A 63 -20.41 -0.80 5.04
C GLU A 63 -20.38 -2.22 5.67
N GLY A 64 -21.10 -2.41 6.80
CA GLY A 64 -21.25 -3.71 7.46
C GLY A 64 -20.24 -3.97 8.56
N SER A 65 -19.60 -2.94 9.10
CA SER A 65 -18.80 -3.01 10.35
C SER A 65 -17.71 -4.09 10.34
N LYS A 66 -17.08 -4.32 9.19
CA LYS A 66 -16.09 -5.40 9.06
C LYS A 66 -14.85 -5.11 9.90
N ASP A 67 -14.48 -6.07 10.72
CA ASP A 67 -13.19 -6.08 11.40
C ASP A 67 -12.03 -6.37 10.42
N ILE A 68 -10.79 -6.25 10.91
CA ILE A 68 -9.59 -6.46 10.10
C ILE A 68 -9.49 -7.89 9.56
N GLN A 69 -10.00 -8.89 10.29
CA GLN A 69 -9.91 -10.30 9.89
C GLN A 69 -10.90 -10.60 8.76
N ALA A 70 -12.11 -10.07 8.84
CA ALA A 70 -13.10 -10.16 7.78
C ALA A 70 -12.58 -9.53 6.48
N LYS A 71 -12.01 -8.31 6.56
CA LYS A 71 -11.39 -7.65 5.39
C LYS A 71 -10.22 -8.47 4.82
N ALA A 72 -9.38 -9.06 5.68
CA ALA A 72 -8.29 -9.91 5.23
C ALA A 72 -8.77 -11.17 4.49
N LYS A 73 -9.85 -11.81 4.97
CA LYS A 73 -10.46 -12.97 4.31
C LYS A 73 -11.02 -12.61 2.94
N ASP A 74 -11.67 -11.45 2.81
CA ASP A 74 -12.19 -10.98 1.53
C ASP A 74 -11.05 -10.71 0.54
N ARG A 75 -9.98 -10.04 0.99
CA ARG A 75 -8.80 -9.80 0.16
C ARG A 75 -8.10 -11.10 -0.26
N LEU A 76 -8.04 -12.09 0.61
CA LEU A 76 -7.50 -13.41 0.28
C LEU A 76 -8.28 -14.07 -0.85
N LYS A 77 -9.62 -14.08 -0.75
CA LYS A 77 -10.48 -14.66 -1.81
C LYS A 77 -10.28 -13.95 -3.14
N GLU A 78 -10.20 -12.63 -3.13
CA GLU A 78 -9.95 -11.83 -4.32
C GLU A 78 -8.60 -12.17 -4.98
N ILE A 79 -7.52 -12.25 -4.19
CA ILE A 79 -6.19 -12.61 -4.69
C ILE A 79 -6.20 -14.01 -5.29
N LEU A 80 -6.79 -15.00 -4.62
CA LEU A 80 -6.87 -16.37 -5.14
C LEU A 80 -7.65 -16.46 -6.45
N ALA A 81 -8.69 -15.62 -6.61
CA ALA A 81 -9.49 -15.58 -7.83
C ALA A 81 -8.82 -14.85 -9.00
N THR A 82 -8.00 -13.84 -8.73
CA THR A 82 -7.51 -12.90 -9.76
C THR A 82 -6.02 -13.02 -10.07
N HIS A 83 -5.22 -13.52 -9.13
CA HIS A 83 -3.76 -13.55 -9.28
C HIS A 83 -3.34 -14.63 -10.27
N LYS A 84 -2.69 -14.20 -11.36
CA LYS A 84 -2.05 -15.09 -12.33
C LYS A 84 -0.53 -14.95 -12.18
N PRO A 85 0.16 -15.97 -11.63
CA PRO A 85 1.60 -15.91 -11.53
C PRO A 85 2.23 -15.92 -12.92
N LYS A 86 3.39 -15.26 -13.05
CA LYS A 86 4.18 -15.34 -14.27
C LYS A 86 4.59 -16.81 -14.49
N PRO A 87 4.30 -17.41 -15.65
CA PRO A 87 4.67 -18.79 -15.89
C PRO A 87 6.20 -18.93 -15.87
N LEU A 88 6.67 -20.06 -15.33
CA LEU A 88 8.08 -20.43 -15.38
C LEU A 88 8.46 -20.80 -16.82
N GLU A 89 9.72 -20.57 -17.18
CA GLU A 89 10.24 -21.02 -18.47
C GLU A 89 10.06 -22.53 -18.65
N PRO A 90 9.72 -23.01 -19.87
CA PRO A 90 9.36 -24.41 -20.11
C PRO A 90 10.41 -25.41 -19.62
N ASP A 91 11.69 -25.10 -19.81
CA ASP A 91 12.80 -25.97 -19.38
C ASP A 91 12.92 -26.07 -17.85
N VAL A 92 12.63 -24.99 -17.14
CA VAL A 92 12.64 -24.98 -15.67
C VAL A 92 11.47 -25.81 -15.14
N GLN A 93 10.29 -25.69 -15.76
CA GLN A 93 9.12 -26.51 -15.39
C GLN A 93 9.38 -28.01 -15.59
N ARG A 94 10.03 -28.38 -16.70
CA ARG A 94 10.37 -29.78 -17.00
C ARG A 94 11.32 -30.34 -15.95
N LYS A 95 12.40 -29.63 -15.64
CA LYS A 95 13.36 -30.06 -14.61
C LYS A 95 12.72 -30.18 -13.23
N LEU A 96 11.83 -29.27 -12.87
CA LEU A 96 11.10 -29.34 -11.60
C LEU A 96 10.21 -30.59 -11.53
N ARG A 97 9.51 -30.94 -12.62
CA ARG A 97 8.70 -32.17 -12.69
C ARG A 97 9.57 -33.43 -12.52
N GLU A 98 10.70 -33.50 -13.21
CA GLU A 98 11.65 -34.62 -13.10
C GLU A 98 12.20 -34.80 -11.67
N ILE A 99 12.40 -33.71 -10.92
CA ILE A 99 12.87 -33.77 -9.52
C ILE A 99 11.77 -34.29 -8.60
N VAL A 100 10.53 -33.83 -8.76
CA VAL A 100 9.39 -34.25 -7.94
C VAL A 100 9.12 -35.75 -8.13
N GLU A 101 9.09 -36.23 -9.37
CA GLU A 101 8.88 -37.65 -9.67
C GLU A 101 9.96 -38.56 -9.06
N LYS A 102 11.22 -38.09 -9.02
CA LYS A 102 12.31 -38.83 -8.38
C LYS A 102 12.26 -38.85 -6.85
N ALA A 103 11.56 -37.90 -6.23
CA ALA A 103 11.43 -37.81 -4.78
C ALA A 103 10.19 -38.57 -4.26
N GLU A 104 9.21 -38.82 -5.13
CA GLU A 104 8.01 -39.61 -4.82
C GLU A 104 8.19 -41.12 -5.10
N MET A 105 9.28 -41.52 -5.78
CA MET A 105 9.75 -42.91 -5.90
C MET A 105 10.67 -43.30 -4.74
#